data_AF-A0A084UBN3-F1
#
_entry.id   AF-A0A084UBN3-F1
#
_cell.length_a   1.000
_cell.length_b   1.000
_cell.length_c   1.000
_cell.angle_alpha   90.00
_cell.angle_beta   90.00
_cell.angle_gamma   90.00
#
_symmetry.space_group_name_H-M   'P 1'
#
loop_
_entity.id
_entity.type
_entity.pdbx_description
1 polymer ?
#
loop_
_entity_poly.entity_id
_entity_poly.type
_entity_poly.pdbx_seq_one_letter_code
_entity_poly.pdbx_strand_id
1 'polypeptide(L)' 'MPATSTYQAAGAALSKALNGPSLAELEASLHHAERELFCADYIDNTERAFREKAHWRKRVADLKAQIAERRAS' A
#
# COMPACT_ATOMS: atom_id res chain seq x y z
N MET A 1 -29.99 6.96 10.92
CA MET A 1 -28.63 7.33 10.46
C MET A 1 -27.67 7.05 11.60
N PRO A 2 -26.84 6.00 11.58
CA PRO A 2 -25.87 5.84 12.67
C PRO A 2 -24.77 6.89 12.49
N ALA A 3 -24.67 7.81 13.45
CA ALA A 3 -23.52 8.67 13.59
C ALA A 3 -22.33 7.78 13.98
N THR A 4 -21.51 7.40 12.99
CA THR A 4 -20.24 6.73 13.25
C THR A 4 -19.38 7.65 14.10
N SER A 5 -19.18 7.23 15.36
CA SER A 5 -18.50 7.96 16.41
C SER A 5 -17.10 8.38 15.97
N THR A 6 -16.84 9.69 15.99
CA THR A 6 -15.54 10.31 15.68
C THR A 6 -14.39 9.73 16.52
N TYR A 7 -14.69 9.20 17.71
CA TYR A 7 -13.73 8.52 18.58
C TYR A 7 -13.18 7.21 17.99
N GLN A 8 -13.97 6.49 17.19
CA GLN A 8 -13.59 5.19 16.65
C GLN A 8 -12.58 5.34 15.51
N ALA A 9 -12.72 6.38 14.68
CA ALA A 9 -11.77 6.74 13.63
C ALA A 9 -10.42 7.23 14.21
N ALA A 10 -10.47 8.02 15.30
CA ALA A 10 -9.27 8.49 15.98
C ALA A 10 -8.47 7.33 16.62
N GLY A 11 -9.16 6.36 17.22
CA GLY A 11 -8.52 5.17 17.81
C GLY A 11 -7.79 4.30 16.76
N ALA A 12 -8.38 4.13 15.58
CA ALA A 12 -7.75 3.40 14.48
C ALA A 12 -6.50 4.12 13.94
N ALA A 13 -6.56 5.45 13.80
CA ALA A 13 -5.42 6.24 13.35
C ALA A 13 -4.25 6.21 14.35
N LEU A 14 -4.55 6.26 15.66
CA LEU A 14 -3.53 6.19 16.72
C LEU A 14 -2.88 4.80 16.79
N SER A 15 -3.67 3.72 16.69
CA SER A 15 -3.15 2.34 16.66
C SER A 15 -2.23 2.11 15.45
N LYS A 16 -2.59 2.66 14.29
CA LYS A 16 -1.75 2.62 13.09
C LYS A 16 -0.44 3.38 13.25
N ALA A 17 -0.47 4.54 13.92
CA ALA A 17 0.73 5.31 14.22
C ALA A 17 1.68 4.57 15.16
N LEU A 18 1.15 3.79 16.10
CA LEU A 18 1.94 3.04 17.10
C LEU A 18 2.45 1.69 16.57
N ASN A 19 1.62 0.93 15.84
CA ASN A 19 1.92 -0.46 15.44
C ASN A 19 2.32 -0.60 13.96
N GLY A 20 2.34 0.51 13.23
CA GLY A 20 2.48 0.53 11.77
C GLY A 20 1.24 -0.01 11.06
N PRO A 21 1.29 -0.17 9.73
CA PRO A 21 0.20 -0.77 8.98
C PRO A 21 0.00 -2.23 9.37
N SER A 22 -1.25 -2.65 9.46
CA SER A 22 -1.63 -4.06 9.65
C SER A 22 -1.22 -4.91 8.44
N LEU A 23 -1.12 -6.23 8.64
CA LEU A 23 -0.83 -7.18 7.55
C LEU A 23 -1.84 -7.05 6.40
N ALA A 24 -3.13 -6.94 6.73
CA ALA A 24 -4.19 -6.78 5.73
C ALA A 24 -4.04 -5.46 4.93
N GLU A 25 -3.64 -4.37 5.57
CA GLU A 25 -3.35 -3.11 4.87
C GLU A 25 -2.11 -3.22 3.97
N LEU A 26 -1.08 -3.94 4.40
CA LEU A 26 0.11 -4.20 3.59
C LEU A 26 -0.24 -5.05 2.35
N GLU A 27 -1.06 -6.08 2.51
CA GLU A 27 -1.53 -6.94 1.41
C GLU A 27 -2.43 -6.16 0.44
N ALA A 28 -3.36 -5.34 0.95
CA ALA A 28 -4.18 -4.46 0.11
C ALA A 28 -3.31 -3.45 -0.65
N SER A 29 -2.30 -2.88 0.01
CA SER A 29 -1.34 -1.97 -0.62
C SER A 29 -0.49 -2.68 -1.68
N LEU A 30 -0.11 -3.93 -1.45
CA LEU A 30 0.64 -4.74 -2.41
C LEU A 30 -0.19 -5.01 -3.65
N HIS A 31 -1.42 -5.47 -3.48
CA HIS A 31 -2.34 -5.71 -4.60
C HIS A 31 -2.58 -4.43 -5.42
N HIS A 32 -2.74 -3.28 -4.76
CA HIS A 32 -2.83 -2.00 -5.45
C HIS A 32 -1.55 -1.69 -6.26
N ALA A 33 -0.37 -1.80 -5.65
CA ALA A 33 0.90 -1.53 -6.32
C ALA A 33 1.17 -2.47 -7.51
N GLU A 34 0.79 -3.75 -7.42
CA GLU A 34 0.90 -4.70 -8.52
C GLU A 34 -0.05 -4.33 -9.68
N ARG A 35 -1.26 -3.83 -9.36
CA ARG A 35 -2.18 -3.32 -10.38
C ARG A 35 -1.66 -2.06 -11.05
N GLU A 36 -1.14 -1.09 -10.29
CA GLU A 36 -0.58 0.14 -10.87
C GLU A 36 0.65 -0.14 -11.73
N LEU A 37 1.48 -1.12 -11.33
CA LEU A 37 2.60 -1.58 -12.14
C LEU A 37 2.14 -2.13 -13.50
N PHE A 38 1.05 -2.90 -13.52
CA PHE A 38 0.43 -3.37 -14.76
C PHE A 38 -0.17 -2.21 -15.56
N CYS A 39 -0.87 -1.27 -14.92
CA CYS A 39 -1.42 -0.09 -15.59
C CYS A 39 -0.34 0.80 -16.21
N ALA A 40 0.88 0.82 -15.65
CA ALA A 40 1.98 1.61 -16.18
C ALA A 40 2.42 1.17 -17.59
N ASP A 41 2.09 -0.05 -18.03
CA ASP A 41 2.26 -0.51 -19.41
C ASP A 41 1.38 0.24 -20.42
N TYR A 42 0.26 0.82 -19.97
CA TYR A 42 -0.72 1.51 -20.80
C TYR A 42 -0.48 3.03 -20.86
N ILE A 43 0.65 3.51 -20.34
CA ILE A 43 1.01 4.92 -20.39
C ILE A 43 1.67 5.21 -21.74
N ASP A 44 1.01 6.02 -22.57
CA ASP A 44 1.52 6.38 -23.91
C ASP A 44 2.86 7.14 -23.87
N ASN A 45 3.07 7.96 -22.85
CA ASN A 45 4.33 8.67 -22.66
C ASN A 45 5.39 7.71 -22.13
N THR A 46 6.34 7.32 -22.99
CA THR A 46 7.36 6.32 -22.70
C THR A 46 8.23 6.67 -21.48
N GLU A 47 8.69 7.93 -21.35
CA GLU A 47 9.51 8.35 -20.20
C GLU A 47 8.73 8.31 -18.89
N ARG A 48 7.44 8.66 -18.94
CA ARG A 48 6.56 8.53 -17.78
C ARG A 48 6.32 7.06 -17.46
N ALA A 49 6.04 6.21 -18.45
CA ALA A 49 5.85 4.78 -18.27
C ALA A 49 7.05 4.12 -17.58
N PHE A 50 8.28 4.46 -17.98
CA PHE A 50 9.49 3.96 -17.33
C PHE A 50 9.61 4.41 -15.88
N ARG A 51 9.36 5.69 -15.59
CA ARG A 51 9.41 6.23 -14.22
C ARG A 51 8.38 5.58 -13.31
N GLU A 52 7.14 5.46 -13.78
CA GLU A 52 6.04 4.81 -13.06
C GLU A 52 6.36 3.34 -12.79
N LYS A 53 6.80 2.59 -13.81
CA LYS A 53 7.23 1.20 -13.63
C LYS A 53 8.35 1.05 -12.62
N ALA A 54 9.36 1.91 -12.66
CA ALA A 54 10.47 1.86 -11.71
C ALA A 54 9.98 2.14 -10.28
N HIS A 55 9.11 3.13 -10.11
CA HIS A 55 8.47 3.45 -8.84
C HIS A 55 7.66 2.26 -8.29
N TRP A 56 6.73 1.73 -9.08
CA TRP A 56 5.85 0.64 -8.64
C TRP A 56 6.59 -0.67 -8.41
N ARG A 57 7.63 -1.00 -9.21
CA ARG A 57 8.49 -2.16 -8.95
C ARG A 57 9.19 -2.07 -7.60
N LYS A 58 9.78 -0.91 -7.29
CA LYS A 58 10.42 -0.68 -5.99
C LYS A 58 9.38 -0.82 -4.88
N ARG A 59 8.20 -0.21 -5.04
CA ARG A 59 7.13 -0.26 -4.05
C ARG A 59 6.64 -1.70 -3.78
N VAL A 60 6.48 -2.51 -4.82
CA VAL A 60 6.12 -3.93 -4.70
C VAL A 60 7.17 -4.72 -3.92
N ALA A 61 8.46 -4.50 -4.21
CA ALA A 61 9.54 -5.16 -3.50
C ALA A 61 9.55 -4.78 -2.00
N ASP A 62 9.43 -3.49 -1.71
CA ASP A 62 9.40 -2.98 -0.33
C ASP A 62 8.21 -3.55 0.46
N LEU A 63 7.02 -3.62 -0.16
CA LEU A 63 5.82 -4.18 0.47
C LEU A 63 5.96 -5.69 0.71
N LYS A 64 6.54 -6.45 -0.23
CA LYS A 64 6.82 -7.89 -0.04
C LYS A 64 7.78 -8.12 1.12
N ALA A 65 8.80 -7.28 1.27
CA ALA A 65 9.73 -7.35 2.40
C ALA A 65 9.02 -7.07 3.74
N GLN A 66 8.21 -6.01 3.81
CA GLN A 66 7.43 -5.66 5.02
C GLN A 66 6.45 -6.76 5.42
N ILE A 67 5.79 -7.39 4.44
CA ILE A 67 4.88 -8.51 4.67
C ILE A 67 5.64 -9.72 5.22
N ALA A 68 6.82 -10.03 4.65
CA ALA A 68 7.64 -11.14 5.11
C ALA A 68 8.11 -10.94 6.57
N GLU A 69 8.60 -9.74 6.89
CA GLU A 69 9.00 -9.37 8.25
C GLU A 69 7.83 -9.48 9.24
N ARG A 70 6.65 -8.97 8.85
CA ARG A 70 5.44 -9.02 9.69
C ARG A 70 4.93 -10.44 9.93
N ARG A 71 5.10 -11.35 8.97
CA ARG A 71 4.72 -12.77 9.11
C ARG A 71 5.73 -13.58 9.91
N ALA A 72 6.96 -13.10 10.04
CA ALA A 72 8.01 -13.75 10.82
C ALA A 72 8.05 -13.30 12.30
N SER A 73 7.33 -12.22 12.63
CA SER A 73 7.15 -11.69 14.00
C SER A 73 5.94 -12.30 14.67
#